data_AF-A0A0G1YLQ0-F1
#
_entry.id   AF-A0A0G1YLQ0-F1
#
_cell.length_a   1.000
_cell.length_b   1.000
_cell.length_c   1.000
_cell.angle_alpha   90.00
_cell.angle_beta   90.00
_cell.angle_gamma   90.00
#
_symmetry.space_group_name_H-M   'P 1'
#
loop_
_entity.id
_entity.type
_entity.pdbx_description
1 polymer ?
#
loop_
_entity_poly.entity_id
_entity_poly.type
_entity_poly.pdbx_seq_one_letter_code
_entity_poly.pdbx_strand_id
1 'polypeptide(L)'
;MSLNWLLPIRGRRRKKSPRPTRWAQTQLRVEPLEERTLLSVGVGLSVRNGVATLAVNDNAANHVGVEKPDGVYRFSVDSGVWQTQPWQVVNKVVITTAGGDDQVIVGASVPVQVTVKAGNGNDGVFGFGPGKLIVYGGTGNDWIQQNGTGVLLAYGENGHDTIIGGPNNDIIYGGNHNDVLKGMAGNDKLYGQG
;
A
#
# COMPACT_ATOMS: atom_id res chain seq x y z
N MET A 1 -66.00 -65.14 -27.73
CA MET A 1 -65.48 -65.93 -28.88
C MET A 1 -65.03 -64.95 -29.96
N SER A 2 -63.84 -65.16 -30.52
CA SER A 2 -63.07 -64.23 -31.37
C SER A 2 -63.60 -64.06 -32.79
N LEU A 3 -63.19 -63.01 -33.49
CA LEU A 3 -62.41 -63.04 -34.75
C LEU A 3 -62.12 -61.58 -35.24
N ASN A 4 -60.86 -61.15 -35.40
CA ASN A 4 -60.06 -61.09 -36.65
C ASN A 4 -60.31 -59.75 -37.43
N TRP A 5 -59.38 -58.96 -38.01
CA TRP A 5 -58.16 -59.18 -38.79
C TRP A 5 -57.37 -57.85 -39.04
N LEU A 6 -56.11 -57.99 -39.52
CA LEU A 6 -55.37 -57.17 -40.53
C LEU A 6 -54.57 -55.88 -40.16
N LEU A 7 -53.27 -55.95 -40.48
CA LEU A 7 -52.26 -54.86 -40.57
C LEU A 7 -52.53 -53.93 -41.78
N PRO A 8 -51.95 -52.70 -41.83
CA PRO A 8 -50.75 -52.56 -42.66
C PRO A 8 -49.68 -51.56 -42.18
N ILE A 9 -48.50 -51.80 -42.75
CA ILE A 9 -47.23 -51.07 -42.69
C ILE A 9 -47.35 -49.68 -43.34
N ARG A 10 -46.82 -48.63 -42.71
CA ARG A 10 -46.47 -47.36 -43.38
C ARG A 10 -45.12 -46.80 -42.91
N GLY A 11 -44.16 -46.82 -43.84
CA GLY A 11 -43.35 -45.66 -44.23
C GLY A 11 -42.35 -45.08 -43.23
N ARG A 12 -41.09 -45.50 -43.34
CA ARG A 12 -39.90 -44.83 -42.81
C ARG A 12 -39.89 -43.32 -43.17
N ARG A 13 -39.92 -42.43 -42.16
CA ARG A 13 -39.32 -41.09 -42.25
C ARG A 13 -37.98 -41.10 -41.53
N ARG A 14 -36.88 -41.11 -42.29
CA ARG A 14 -35.54 -40.87 -41.75
C ARG A 14 -35.50 -39.47 -41.13
N LYS A 15 -35.35 -39.38 -39.81
CA LYS A 15 -34.95 -38.13 -39.14
C LYS A 15 -33.57 -37.73 -39.66
N LYS A 16 -33.45 -36.59 -40.34
CA LYS A 16 -32.15 -35.95 -40.57
C LYS A 16 -31.64 -35.45 -39.21
N SER A 17 -30.61 -36.09 -38.68
CA SER A 17 -29.87 -35.60 -37.54
C SER A 17 -29.21 -34.26 -37.91
N PRO A 18 -29.38 -33.17 -37.14
CA PRO A 18 -28.58 -31.96 -37.34
C PRO A 18 -27.12 -32.30 -37.05
N ARG A 19 -26.21 -31.90 -37.94
CA ARG A 19 -24.76 -31.97 -37.67
C ARG A 19 -24.45 -31.01 -36.51
N PRO A 20 -23.69 -31.42 -35.47
CA PRO A 20 -23.26 -30.47 -34.45
C PRO A 20 -22.32 -29.46 -35.08
N THR A 21 -22.69 -28.19 -35.04
CA THR A 21 -21.82 -27.06 -35.38
C THR A 21 -20.68 -27.03 -34.37
N ARG A 22 -19.46 -27.26 -34.87
CA ARG A 22 -18.22 -27.16 -34.09
C ARG A 22 -17.93 -25.69 -33.86
N TRP A 23 -18.45 -25.13 -32.77
CA TRP A 23 -18.00 -23.81 -32.30
C TRP A 23 -16.53 -23.94 -31.95
N ALA A 24 -15.67 -23.38 -32.78
CA ALA A 24 -14.28 -23.16 -32.41
C ALA A 24 -14.31 -22.29 -31.15
N GLN A 25 -13.92 -22.85 -30.01
CA GLN A 25 -13.59 -22.06 -28.86
C GLN A 25 -12.34 -21.26 -29.25
N THR A 26 -12.56 -20.03 -29.72
CA THR A 26 -11.53 -19.00 -29.66
C THR A 26 -11.19 -18.89 -28.19
N GLN A 27 -10.10 -19.56 -27.78
CA GLN A 27 -9.50 -19.37 -26.47
C GLN A 27 -9.20 -17.87 -26.41
N LEU A 28 -10.04 -17.12 -25.70
CA LEU A 28 -9.76 -15.75 -25.33
C LEU A 28 -8.45 -15.83 -24.55
N ARG A 29 -7.35 -15.52 -25.24
CA ARG A 29 -6.06 -15.28 -24.60
C ARG A 29 -6.29 -14.05 -23.74
N VAL A 30 -6.58 -14.28 -22.47
CA VAL A 30 -6.59 -13.23 -21.47
C VAL A 30 -5.13 -12.82 -21.36
N GLU A 31 -4.77 -11.74 -22.06
CA GLU A 31 -3.54 -11.01 -21.75
C GLU A 31 -3.61 -10.70 -20.24
N PRO A 32 -2.57 -10.99 -19.45
CA PRO A 32 -2.54 -10.54 -18.06
C PRO A 32 -2.75 -9.02 -18.10
N LEU A 33 -3.79 -8.56 -17.39
CA LEU A 33 -4.10 -7.15 -17.25
C LEU A 33 -2.83 -6.45 -16.78
N GLU A 34 -2.20 -5.66 -17.65
CA GLU A 34 -1.22 -4.68 -17.19
C GLU A 34 -1.90 -3.85 -16.10
N GLU A 35 -1.25 -3.78 -14.94
CA GLU A 35 -1.75 -3.12 -13.73
C GLU A 35 -2.27 -1.71 -14.07
N ARG A 36 -3.59 -1.55 -14.10
CA ARG A 36 -4.20 -0.23 -14.22
C ARG A 36 -4.09 0.42 -12.84
N THR A 37 -3.09 1.27 -12.68
CA THR A 37 -2.98 2.23 -11.59
C THR A 37 -4.23 3.12 -11.58
N LEU A 38 -5.26 2.74 -10.81
CA LEU A 38 -6.32 3.68 -10.45
C LEU A 38 -5.84 4.44 -9.23
N LEU A 39 -5.07 5.48 -9.51
CA LEU A 39 -4.68 6.49 -8.56
C LEU A 39 -5.10 7.83 -9.16
N SER A 40 -5.69 8.69 -8.32
CA SER A 40 -6.04 10.06 -8.70
C SER A 40 -4.83 10.76 -9.32
N VAL A 41 -5.09 11.80 -10.12
CA VAL A 41 -4.04 12.67 -10.67
C VAL A 41 -3.11 13.07 -9.53
N GLY A 42 -1.84 12.63 -9.57
CA GLY A 42 -0.84 12.96 -8.54
C GLY A 42 -0.35 11.78 -7.70
N VAL A 43 -1.07 10.65 -7.62
CA VAL A 43 -0.66 9.50 -6.79
C VAL A 43 -0.09 8.37 -7.67
N GLY A 44 1.06 7.81 -7.27
CA GLY A 44 1.73 6.70 -7.95
C GLY A 44 2.13 5.60 -6.97
N LEU A 45 1.74 4.35 -7.27
CA LEU A 45 2.14 3.15 -6.53
C LEU A 45 2.87 2.21 -7.48
N SER A 46 4.05 1.75 -7.08
CA SER A 46 4.81 0.76 -7.84
C SER A 46 5.61 -0.15 -6.94
N VAL A 47 5.87 -1.38 -7.39
CA VAL A 47 6.79 -2.30 -6.72
C VAL A 47 7.84 -2.75 -7.71
N ARG A 48 9.11 -2.44 -7.43
CA ARG A 48 10.25 -2.81 -8.29
C ARG A 48 11.40 -3.33 -7.43
N ASN A 49 11.93 -4.49 -7.79
CA ASN A 49 13.07 -5.13 -7.10
C ASN A 49 12.88 -5.23 -5.57
N GLY A 50 11.64 -5.51 -5.15
CA GLY A 50 11.25 -5.62 -3.74
C GLY A 50 11.19 -4.30 -2.96
N VAL A 51 11.20 -3.16 -3.65
CA VAL A 51 10.90 -1.85 -3.06
C VAL A 51 9.50 -1.45 -3.50
N ALA A 52 8.59 -1.29 -2.54
CA ALA A 52 7.29 -0.67 -2.79
C ALA A 52 7.43 0.84 -2.62
N THR A 53 7.02 1.60 -3.63
CA THR A 53 7.07 3.07 -3.64
C THR A 53 5.67 3.62 -3.83
N LEU A 54 5.24 4.43 -2.87
CA LEU A 54 4.06 5.27 -2.92
C LEU A 54 4.49 6.73 -2.98
N ALA A 55 4.09 7.44 -4.02
CA ALA A 55 4.37 8.86 -4.20
C ALA A 55 3.05 9.61 -4.38
N VAL A 56 2.75 10.53 -3.47
CA VAL A 56 1.69 11.53 -3.60
C VAL A 56 2.39 12.84 -4.00
N ASN A 57 1.98 13.40 -5.13
CA ASN A 57 2.66 14.54 -5.78
C ASN A 57 1.65 15.67 -6.01
N ASP A 58 0.97 16.08 -4.96
CA ASP A 58 0.20 17.32 -4.94
C ASP A 58 0.67 18.20 -3.77
N ASN A 59 -0.04 19.30 -3.51
CA ASN A 59 0.23 20.19 -2.39
C ASN A 59 -0.93 20.18 -1.38
N ALA A 60 -1.73 19.12 -1.38
CA ALA A 60 -2.89 18.99 -0.52
C ALA A 60 -2.52 18.15 0.71
N ALA A 61 -3.14 18.45 1.85
CA ALA A 61 -3.05 17.58 3.02
C ALA A 61 -3.61 16.19 2.67
N ASN A 62 -2.77 15.16 2.80
CA ASN A 62 -3.12 13.78 2.49
C ASN A 62 -3.06 12.89 3.73
N HIS A 63 -3.89 11.85 3.75
CA HIS A 63 -3.81 10.78 4.75
C HIS A 63 -3.34 9.46 4.11
N VAL A 64 -2.09 9.10 4.33
CA VAL A 64 -1.45 7.91 3.76
C VAL A 64 -1.37 6.78 4.77
N GLY A 65 -1.77 5.57 4.35
CA GLY A 65 -1.69 4.36 5.16
C GLY A 65 -0.91 3.26 4.47
N VAL A 66 -0.11 2.52 5.24
CA VAL A 66 0.46 1.23 4.81
C VAL A 66 0.22 0.17 5.88
N GLU A 67 -0.27 -0.99 5.46
CA GLU A 67 -0.47 -2.13 6.33
C GLU A 67 -0.12 -3.44 5.62
N LYS A 68 0.08 -4.51 6.39
CA LYS A 68 0.32 -5.86 5.87
C LYS A 68 -0.56 -6.92 6.56
N PRO A 69 -1.90 -6.74 6.59
CA PRO A 69 -2.81 -7.76 7.12
C PRO A 69 -2.73 -9.04 6.28
N ASP A 70 -2.77 -10.18 6.96
CA ASP A 70 -2.84 -11.51 6.33
C ASP A 70 -1.70 -11.81 5.34
N GLY A 71 -0.57 -11.12 5.50
CA GLY A 71 0.62 -11.37 4.68
C GLY A 71 0.73 -10.52 3.41
N VAL A 72 -0.27 -9.72 3.05
CA VAL A 72 -0.30 -8.93 1.81
C VAL A 72 -0.22 -7.44 2.13
N TYR A 73 0.63 -6.70 1.43
CA TYR A 73 0.72 -5.26 1.59
C TYR A 73 -0.50 -4.56 0.99
N ARG A 74 -1.03 -3.59 1.74
CA ARG A 74 -2.09 -2.68 1.33
C ARG A 74 -1.63 -1.24 1.56
N PHE A 75 -1.98 -0.38 0.62
CA PHE A 75 -1.68 1.05 0.66
C PHE A 75 -2.96 1.86 0.48
N SER A 76 -3.13 2.94 1.24
CA SER A 76 -4.22 3.90 1.08
C SER A 76 -3.65 5.32 0.99
N VAL A 77 -4.36 6.17 0.25
CA VAL A 77 -4.18 7.62 0.26
C VAL A 77 -5.59 8.22 0.37
N ASP A 78 -5.75 9.14 1.32
CA ASP A 78 -6.99 9.75 1.74
C ASP A 78 -8.10 8.75 2.09
N SER A 79 -9.36 9.14 1.89
CA SER A 79 -10.52 8.22 1.98
C SER A 79 -10.54 7.15 0.86
N GLY A 80 -9.44 6.98 0.14
CA GLY A 80 -9.31 6.05 -0.98
C GLY A 80 -9.36 4.58 -0.57
N VAL A 81 -9.71 3.75 -1.55
CA VAL A 81 -9.75 2.28 -1.41
C VAL A 81 -8.32 1.74 -1.26
N TRP A 82 -8.10 0.90 -0.25
CA TRP A 82 -6.85 0.15 -0.06
C TRP A 82 -6.45 -0.62 -1.33
N GLN A 83 -5.31 -0.24 -1.91
CA GLN A 83 -4.72 -0.92 -3.06
C GLN A 83 -3.87 -2.08 -2.55
N THR A 84 -4.23 -3.29 -2.95
CA THR A 84 -3.46 -4.50 -2.62
C THR A 84 -2.32 -4.70 -3.61
N GLN A 85 -1.17 -5.15 -3.13
CA GLN A 85 -0.03 -5.54 -3.96
C GLN A 85 0.16 -7.06 -3.87
N PRO A 86 -0.65 -7.85 -4.60
CA PRO A 86 -0.50 -9.29 -4.61
C PRO A 86 0.74 -9.66 -5.44
N TRP A 87 1.48 -10.69 -5.03
CA TRP A 87 2.57 -11.33 -5.81
C TRP A 87 3.98 -10.72 -5.76
N GLN A 88 4.23 -9.67 -4.98
CA GLN A 88 5.59 -9.10 -4.86
C GLN A 88 6.17 -9.27 -3.45
N VAL A 89 7.40 -9.77 -3.37
CA VAL A 89 8.18 -9.76 -2.12
C VAL A 89 8.64 -8.33 -1.87
N VAL A 90 8.04 -7.66 -0.90
CA VAL A 90 8.44 -6.30 -0.50
C VAL A 90 9.41 -6.41 0.67
N ASN A 91 10.63 -5.93 0.46
CA ASN A 91 11.71 -5.85 1.44
C ASN A 91 11.82 -4.47 2.08
N LYS A 92 11.29 -3.43 1.41
CA LYS A 92 11.32 -2.04 1.85
C LYS A 92 10.12 -1.29 1.29
N VAL A 93 9.59 -0.35 2.06
CA VAL A 93 8.57 0.61 1.62
C VAL A 93 9.17 2.02 1.58
N VAL A 94 8.80 2.80 0.57
CA VAL A 94 9.12 4.21 0.43
C VAL A 94 7.82 4.98 0.22
N ILE A 95 7.59 6.00 1.03
CA ILE A 95 6.42 6.89 0.97
C ILE A 95 6.94 8.32 0.76
N THR A 96 6.29 9.09 -0.11
CA THR A 96 6.56 10.52 -0.32
C THR A 96 5.23 11.25 -0.45
N THR A 97 5.01 12.32 0.33
CA THR A 97 3.73 13.07 0.35
C THR A 97 3.79 14.49 -0.21
N ALA A 98 4.99 14.98 -0.52
CA ALA A 98 5.25 16.22 -1.26
C ALA A 98 4.93 17.49 -0.48
N GLY A 99 3.70 18.03 -0.51
CA GLY A 99 3.37 19.22 0.25
C GLY A 99 1.93 19.21 0.74
N GLY A 100 1.63 20.03 1.74
CA GLY A 100 0.40 19.94 2.52
C GLY A 100 0.70 19.43 3.92
N ASP A 101 -0.26 19.57 4.83
CA ASP A 101 -0.12 19.05 6.19
C ASP A 101 -0.59 17.57 6.19
N ASP A 102 0.35 16.66 5.98
CA ASP A 102 0.07 15.25 5.71
C ASP A 102 0.00 14.39 6.98
N GLN A 103 -0.63 13.24 6.87
CA GLN A 103 -0.58 12.18 7.89
C GLN A 103 -0.15 10.87 7.25
N VAL A 104 0.91 10.26 7.78
CA VAL A 104 1.42 8.96 7.33
C VAL A 104 1.34 7.95 8.47
N ILE A 105 0.56 6.89 8.28
CA ILE A 105 0.39 5.80 9.25
C ILE A 105 1.04 4.52 8.71
N VAL A 106 2.05 4.04 9.43
CA VAL A 106 2.68 2.74 9.19
C VAL A 106 2.13 1.72 10.18
N GLY A 107 1.25 0.84 9.71
CA GLY A 107 0.51 -0.11 10.54
C GLY A 107 1.40 -1.14 11.25
N ALA A 108 0.88 -1.67 12.37
CA ALA A 108 1.60 -2.59 13.25
C ALA A 108 2.04 -3.91 12.58
N SER A 109 1.35 -4.30 11.51
CA SER A 109 1.63 -5.52 10.76
C SER A 109 2.81 -5.40 9.78
N VAL A 110 3.37 -4.20 9.58
CA VAL A 110 4.45 -3.94 8.62
C VAL A 110 5.82 -4.29 9.23
N PRO A 111 6.50 -5.37 8.79
CA PRO A 111 7.72 -5.83 9.45
C PRO A 111 9.00 -5.30 8.79
N VAL A 112 8.89 -4.63 7.65
CA VAL A 112 10.03 -4.18 6.85
C VAL A 112 10.42 -2.74 7.17
N GLN A 113 11.59 -2.33 6.72
CA GLN A 113 11.97 -0.93 6.77
C GLN A 113 10.99 -0.08 5.94
N VAL A 114 10.51 1.01 6.53
CA VAL A 114 9.73 2.05 5.85
C VAL A 114 10.53 3.34 5.85
N THR A 115 10.61 3.99 4.68
CA THR A 115 11.19 5.32 4.55
C THR A 115 10.09 6.29 4.14
N VAL A 116 9.89 7.34 4.93
CA VAL A 116 8.91 8.40 4.68
C VAL A 116 9.65 9.70 4.40
N LYS A 117 9.22 10.41 3.37
CA LYS A 117 9.61 11.80 3.08
C LYS A 117 8.32 12.62 3.09
N ALA A 118 8.09 13.39 4.15
CA ALA A 118 6.81 14.05 4.33
C ALA A 118 6.76 15.30 3.42
N GLY A 119 7.74 16.20 3.52
CA GLY A 119 7.97 17.24 2.53
C GLY A 119 7.65 18.62 3.10
N ASN A 120 6.78 19.39 2.46
CA ASN A 120 6.44 20.73 2.93
C ASN A 120 5.09 20.74 3.66
N GLY A 121 5.05 21.15 4.91
CA GLY A 121 3.82 21.26 5.70
C GLY A 121 4.08 20.81 7.12
N ASN A 122 3.06 20.87 7.98
CA ASN A 122 3.15 20.32 9.32
C ASN A 122 2.67 18.87 9.27
N ASP A 123 3.61 17.95 9.12
CA ASP A 123 3.31 16.55 8.82
C ASP A 123 3.27 15.67 10.06
N GLY A 124 2.38 14.68 10.08
CA GLY A 124 2.26 13.69 11.14
C GLY A 124 2.68 12.30 10.67
N VAL A 125 3.80 11.77 11.15
CA VAL A 125 4.29 10.42 10.77
C VAL A 125 4.27 9.48 11.97
N PHE A 126 3.42 8.45 11.91
CA PHE A 126 3.18 7.51 13.00
C PHE A 126 3.53 6.08 12.62
N GLY A 127 4.55 5.52 13.26
CA GLY A 127 4.93 4.12 13.16
C GLY A 127 4.31 3.26 14.25
N PHE A 128 3.76 2.10 13.87
CA PHE A 128 3.24 1.10 14.83
C PHE A 128 3.90 -0.28 14.66
N GLY A 129 4.64 -0.48 13.56
CA GLY A 129 5.24 -1.76 13.21
C GLY A 129 6.58 -2.05 13.91
N PRO A 130 7.04 -3.31 13.86
CA PRO A 130 8.37 -3.71 14.33
C PRO A 130 9.48 -3.35 13.32
N GLY A 131 9.13 -2.96 12.09
CA GLY A 131 10.09 -2.53 11.08
C GLY A 131 10.78 -1.22 11.43
N LYS A 132 12.01 -1.03 10.94
CA LYS A 132 12.72 0.24 11.08
C LYS A 132 11.97 1.35 10.34
N LEU A 133 11.69 2.46 11.03
CA LEU A 133 11.10 3.64 10.45
C LEU A 133 12.20 4.68 10.20
N ILE A 134 12.32 5.15 8.97
CA ILE A 134 13.21 6.27 8.58
C ILE A 134 12.33 7.42 8.13
N VAL A 135 12.45 8.58 8.75
CA VAL A 135 11.60 9.75 8.43
C VAL A 135 12.48 10.96 8.13
N TYR A 136 12.13 11.66 7.06
CA TYR A 136 12.55 13.02 6.76
C TYR A 136 11.29 13.88 6.86
N GLY A 137 11.24 14.76 7.86
CA GLY A 137 10.11 15.67 8.12
C GLY A 137 9.98 16.65 6.98
N GLY A 138 10.98 17.51 6.82
CA GLY A 138 11.07 18.43 5.68
C GLY A 138 10.97 19.85 6.16
N THR A 139 10.02 20.62 5.64
CA THR A 139 9.78 21.98 6.13
C THR A 139 8.44 22.07 6.82
N GLY A 140 8.38 22.73 7.96
CA GLY A 140 7.16 22.86 8.77
C GLY A 140 7.38 22.25 10.14
N ASN A 141 6.36 22.29 10.98
CA ASN A 141 6.45 21.78 12.35
C ASN A 141 5.92 20.35 12.38
N ASP A 142 6.80 19.37 12.30
CA ASP A 142 6.41 17.98 12.11
C ASP A 142 6.21 17.24 13.42
N TRP A 143 5.30 16.28 13.42
CA TRP A 143 5.14 15.31 14.50
C TRP A 143 5.52 13.92 14.01
N ILE A 144 6.68 13.45 14.44
CA ILE A 144 7.18 12.11 14.10
C ILE A 144 7.15 11.23 15.36
N GLN A 145 6.50 10.08 15.31
CA GLN A 145 6.41 9.19 16.46
C GLN A 145 6.45 7.70 16.11
N GLN A 146 7.36 6.97 16.75
CA GLN A 146 7.40 5.51 16.70
C GLN A 146 6.68 4.93 17.92
N ASN A 147 5.41 4.57 17.75
CA ASN A 147 4.58 3.89 18.76
C ASN A 147 4.82 2.38 18.81
N GLY A 148 5.42 1.81 17.77
CA GLY A 148 5.69 0.37 17.65
C GLY A 148 6.97 -0.07 18.34
N THR A 149 7.34 -1.34 18.10
CA THR A 149 8.61 -1.92 18.55
C THR A 149 9.73 -1.80 17.52
N GLY A 150 9.55 -0.97 16.49
CA GLY A 150 10.60 -0.66 15.52
C GLY A 150 11.64 0.31 16.08
N VAL A 151 12.77 0.43 15.38
CA VAL A 151 13.76 1.49 15.60
C VAL A 151 13.40 2.70 14.73
N LEU A 152 13.58 3.90 15.26
CA LEU A 152 13.42 5.17 14.59
C LEU A 152 14.78 5.77 14.18
N LEU A 153 14.86 6.19 12.92
CA LEU A 153 15.84 7.17 12.44
C LEU A 153 15.07 8.35 11.89
N ALA A 154 15.08 9.49 12.58
CA ALA A 154 14.30 10.66 12.20
C ALA A 154 15.20 11.89 12.00
N TYR A 155 14.86 12.67 10.99
CA TYR A 155 15.37 14.01 10.73
C TYR A 155 14.14 14.93 10.68
N GLY A 156 13.99 15.86 11.63
CA GLY A 156 12.91 16.86 11.58
C GLY A 156 13.14 17.87 10.46
N GLU A 157 14.41 18.24 10.26
CA GLU A 157 14.88 19.15 9.20
C GLU A 157 14.58 20.62 9.52
N ASN A 158 13.53 21.24 9.00
CA ASN A 158 13.31 22.67 9.21
C ASN A 158 11.94 22.99 9.79
N GLY A 159 11.91 23.33 11.07
CA GLY A 159 10.74 23.88 11.76
C GLY A 159 10.81 23.54 13.24
N HIS A 160 9.70 23.71 13.96
CA HIS A 160 9.61 23.35 15.37
C HIS A 160 9.08 21.93 15.50
N ASP A 161 9.97 20.95 15.47
CA ASP A 161 9.56 19.54 15.33
C ASP A 161 9.32 18.88 16.68
N THR A 162 8.38 17.94 16.71
CA THR A 162 8.16 17.03 17.84
C THR A 162 8.47 15.61 17.39
N ILE A 163 9.56 15.04 17.91
CA ILE A 163 10.03 13.72 17.52
C ILE A 163 10.12 12.81 18.75
N ILE A 164 9.35 11.73 18.72
CA ILE A 164 9.25 10.75 19.82
C ILE A 164 9.64 9.36 19.30
N GLY A 165 10.74 8.85 19.84
CA GLY A 165 11.22 7.48 19.68
C GLY A 165 10.32 6.43 20.33
N GLY A 166 10.68 5.18 20.11
CA GLY A 166 10.01 4.00 20.63
C GLY A 166 10.79 3.33 21.77
N PRO A 167 10.56 2.03 22.00
CA PRO A 167 11.22 1.30 23.09
C PRO A 167 12.63 0.77 22.74
N ASN A 168 13.19 1.12 21.57
CA ASN A 168 14.50 0.65 21.13
C ASN A 168 15.46 1.83 20.94
N ASN A 169 16.74 1.51 20.69
CA ASN A 169 17.78 2.51 20.45
C ASN A 169 17.50 3.32 19.17
N ASP A 170 17.09 4.56 19.36
CA ASP A 170 16.71 5.46 18.28
C ASP A 170 17.80 6.49 17.97
N ILE A 171 17.74 7.05 16.76
CA ILE A 171 18.58 8.16 16.34
C ILE A 171 17.68 9.27 15.83
N ILE A 172 17.71 10.42 16.50
CA ILE A 172 16.81 11.54 16.22
C ILE A 172 17.66 12.80 16.04
N TYR A 173 17.49 13.44 14.89
CA TYR A 173 18.01 14.78 14.60
C TYR A 173 16.82 15.73 14.54
N GLY A 174 16.81 16.74 15.41
CA GLY A 174 15.78 17.78 15.40
C GLY A 174 15.82 18.59 14.11
N GLY A 175 16.99 19.11 13.76
CA GLY A 175 17.10 20.00 12.62
C GLY A 175 17.20 21.43 13.12
N ASN A 176 16.81 22.41 12.31
CA ASN A 176 16.86 23.83 12.67
C ASN A 176 15.68 24.23 13.55
N HIS A 177 15.88 25.24 14.40
CA HIS A 177 14.90 25.81 15.34
C HIS A 177 14.74 25.00 16.64
N ASN A 178 13.71 25.32 17.42
CA ASN A 178 13.50 24.73 18.74
C ASN A 178 12.63 23.49 18.63
N ASP A 179 13.25 22.32 18.78
CA ASP A 179 12.60 21.01 18.69
C ASP A 179 12.32 20.38 20.06
N VAL A 180 11.35 19.46 20.08
CA VAL A 180 11.04 18.58 21.20
C VAL A 180 11.42 17.15 20.84
N LEU A 181 12.53 16.67 21.38
CA LEU A 181 13.04 15.33 21.09
C LEU A 181 12.94 14.42 22.32
N LYS A 182 12.36 13.23 22.15
CA LYS A 182 12.24 12.23 23.21
C LYS A 182 12.59 10.84 22.69
N GLY A 183 13.65 10.22 23.21
CA GLY A 183 14.06 8.86 22.81
C GLY A 183 13.17 7.74 23.36
N MET A 184 12.45 8.00 24.46
CA MET A 184 11.69 6.99 25.24
C MET A 184 12.61 5.98 25.93
N ALA A 185 12.51 4.68 25.61
CA ALA A 185 13.30 3.65 26.27
C ALA A 185 14.35 3.12 25.29
N GLY A 186 15.55 2.84 25.78
CA GLY A 186 16.66 2.44 24.91
C GLY A 186 17.88 3.33 25.15
N ASN A 187 18.94 3.05 24.40
CA ASN A 187 20.15 3.86 24.34
C ASN A 187 20.07 4.77 23.11
N ASP A 188 19.37 5.89 23.27
CA ASP A 188 19.04 6.79 22.17
C ASP A 188 20.13 7.83 21.92
N LYS A 189 20.20 8.30 20.68
CA LYS A 189 21.02 9.44 20.27
C LYS A 189 20.12 10.56 19.78
N LEU A 190 20.04 11.64 20.55
CA LEU A 190 19.22 12.80 20.25
C LEU A 190 20.14 14.00 19.97
N TYR A 191 19.93 14.64 18.82
CA TYR A 191 20.71 15.78 18.37
C TYR A 191 19.76 16.94 18.05
N GLY A 192 19.65 17.92 18.94
CA GLY A 192 19.02 19.21 18.61
C GLY A 192 20.04 20.14 17.96
N GLN A 193 19.63 20.91 16.95
CA GLN A 193 20.48 21.94 16.35
C GLN A 193 19.71 23.27 16.45
N GLY A 194 20.27 24.23 17.19
CA GLY A 194 19.60 25.51 17.46
C GLY A 194 19.78 26.52 16.34
#